data_AF-A0A8H7XXK3-F1
#
_entry.id   AF-A0A8H7XXK3-F1
#
_cell.length_a   1.000
_cell.length_b   1.000
_cell.length_c   1.000
_cell.angle_alpha   90.00
_cell.angle_beta   90.00
_cell.angle_gamma   90.00
#
_symmetry.space_group_name_H-M   'P 1'
#
loop_
_entity.id
_entity.type
_entity.pdbx_description
1 polymer ?
#
loop_
_entity_poly.entity_id
_entity_poly.type
_entity_poly.pdbx_seq_one_letter_code
_entity_poly.pdbx_strand_id
1 'polypeptide(L)'
;MMATSYSKNGWTLVKFDLNYHAAHYAPEFPRLADVWLSSLRQLSPCLQTLTTHLKYYSPPTPSESKMPWDIIKFNDGNQIPGIGFGTWKIPVGDTTVDQVDQAISVGFNHIDTAQAYRNEEEAGKAIHESGLKRDEIFITTKYSGLNGLDIETSIKNSLKNLGVQYIDLYLIHHPRLAVPDIPTAWRQMEGLKNAGLVKSIGISNFEIEHVDTLLASAKIVPAVNQIILHPYAYKRQAPLLEYLNEKGIVYEAYSPLIPVTQFPGGPVDKPVKAAAKRLNATDDQILLAWAKAKGAVVLTSSSKKYRLEGYLEAGDLVLTDDEIKAIDDAGAKGTRIFTARTIVRRTAAVLFAGAIALGVCSYLGIDVV
;
A
#
# COMPACT_ATOMS: atom_id res chain seq x y z
N MET A 1 -8.88 16.81 38.21
CA MET A 1 -8.59 15.40 37.88
C MET A 1 -9.42 14.52 38.80
N MET A 2 -10.35 13.72 38.28
CA MET A 2 -10.90 12.61 39.04
C MET A 2 -10.12 11.35 38.65
N ALA A 3 -9.65 10.60 39.64
CA ALA A 3 -9.00 9.31 39.44
C ALA A 3 -9.90 8.23 40.03
N THR A 4 -10.22 7.23 39.24
CA THR A 4 -10.89 6.01 39.70
C THR A 4 -9.89 4.86 39.66
N SER A 5 -9.75 4.18 40.78
CA SER A 5 -8.84 3.03 40.94
C SER A 5 -9.63 1.73 40.97
N TYR A 6 -9.16 0.71 40.26
CA TYR A 6 -9.63 -0.66 40.37
C TYR A 6 -8.47 -1.60 40.70
N SER A 7 -8.72 -2.52 41.64
CA SER A 7 -7.75 -3.51 42.11
C SER A 7 -8.27 -4.92 41.84
N LYS A 8 -7.46 -5.75 41.17
CA LYS A 8 -7.66 -7.21 41.12
C LYS A 8 -6.31 -7.92 40.97
N ASN A 9 -6.12 -8.99 41.73
CA ASN A 9 -4.93 -9.85 41.72
C ASN A 9 -3.58 -9.10 41.91
N GLY A 10 -3.54 -8.15 42.86
CA GLY A 10 -2.30 -7.51 43.28
C GLY A 10 -1.77 -6.40 42.36
N TRP A 11 -2.53 -6.03 41.31
CA TRP A 11 -2.21 -4.88 40.46
C TRP A 11 -3.31 -3.82 40.54
N THR A 12 -2.91 -2.57 40.76
CA THR A 12 -3.81 -1.41 40.78
C THR A 12 -3.64 -0.63 39.48
N LEU A 13 -4.71 -0.55 38.70
CA LEU A 13 -4.74 0.30 37.52
C LEU A 13 -5.37 1.65 37.89
N VAL A 14 -4.67 2.75 37.65
CA VAL A 14 -5.17 4.11 37.84
C VAL A 14 -5.32 4.76 36.48
N LYS A 15 -6.55 5.13 36.13
CA LYS A 15 -6.86 5.81 34.87
C LYS A 15 -7.05 7.30 35.15
N PHE A 16 -6.35 8.14 34.39
CA PHE A 16 -6.51 9.59 34.45
C PHE A 16 -7.19 10.07 33.17
N ASP A 17 -8.38 10.66 33.28
CA ASP A 17 -9.00 11.37 32.16
C ASP A 17 -8.49 12.81 32.12
N LEU A 18 -7.82 13.15 31.02
CA LEU A 18 -7.44 14.52 30.66
C LEU A 18 -8.46 15.05 29.66
N ASN A 19 -9.51 15.73 30.15
CA ASN A 19 -10.32 16.59 29.29
C ASN A 19 -9.53 17.85 28.93
N TYR A 20 -9.22 18.02 27.65
CA TYR A 20 -8.39 19.10 27.14
C TYR A 20 -9.26 20.22 26.56
N HIS A 21 -9.27 21.37 27.25
CA HIS A 21 -9.70 22.64 26.70
C HIS A 21 -8.73 23.71 27.18
N ALA A 22 -7.80 24.11 26.31
CA ALA A 22 -7.30 25.49 26.17
C ALA A 22 -6.13 25.52 25.17
N ALA A 23 -6.36 26.24 24.08
CA ALA A 23 -5.32 26.81 23.26
C ALA A 23 -4.78 28.10 23.90
N HIS A 24 -3.54 28.44 23.54
CA HIS A 24 -2.81 29.71 23.70
C HIS A 24 -1.84 29.89 24.87
N TYR A 25 -0.65 30.37 24.47
CA TYR A 25 0.54 30.84 25.19
C TYR A 25 1.67 29.82 25.47
N ALA A 26 2.84 30.14 24.89
CA ALA A 26 4.15 29.48 24.97
C ALA A 26 4.88 29.78 26.32
N PRO A 27 6.18 29.49 26.50
CA PRO A 27 6.88 28.20 26.50
C PRO A 27 7.67 28.01 27.82
N GLU A 28 7.21 27.20 28.77
CA GLU A 28 8.02 26.78 29.94
C GLU A 28 7.57 25.40 30.44
N PHE A 29 7.93 24.33 29.74
CA PHE A 29 7.64 22.95 30.16
C PHE A 29 8.86 22.00 30.35
N PRO A 30 10.09 22.43 30.76
CA PRO A 30 11.07 21.46 31.26
C PRO A 30 10.93 21.15 32.77
N ARG A 31 10.34 22.04 33.58
CA ARG A 31 10.54 21.98 35.04
C ARG A 31 9.63 21.05 35.84
N LEU A 32 8.56 20.49 35.26
CA LEU A 32 7.64 19.60 35.97
C LEU A 32 8.04 18.11 35.89
N ALA A 33 8.74 17.70 34.82
CA ALA A 33 9.20 16.32 34.66
C ALA A 33 10.38 16.00 35.61
N ASP A 34 11.27 16.97 35.86
CA ASP A 34 12.45 16.79 36.71
C ASP A 34 12.09 16.64 38.20
N VAL A 35 11.06 17.35 38.67
CA VAL A 35 10.55 17.21 40.05
C VAL A 35 9.92 15.83 40.24
N TRP A 36 9.25 15.29 39.22
CA TRP A 36 8.62 13.97 39.26
C TRP A 36 9.62 12.81 39.24
N LEU A 37 10.71 12.94 38.49
CA LEU A 37 11.78 11.94 38.40
C LEU A 37 12.64 11.86 39.67
N SER A 38 12.74 12.93 40.45
CA SER A 38 13.48 12.94 41.72
C SER A 38 12.79 12.11 42.82
N SER A 39 11.46 12.09 42.84
CA SER A 39 10.65 11.38 43.83
C SER A 39 10.60 9.86 43.61
N LEU A 40 10.81 9.39 42.37
CA LEU A 40 10.83 7.95 42.04
C LEU A 40 12.14 7.24 42.39
N ARG A 41 13.22 7.98 42.67
CA ARG A 41 14.53 7.39 43.05
C ARG A 41 14.60 6.90 44.50
N GLN A 42 13.59 7.17 45.33
CA GLN A 42 13.58 6.75 46.74
C GLN A 42 12.77 5.47 47.02
N LEU A 43 12.21 4.83 45.99
CA LEU A 43 11.42 3.60 46.16
C LEU A 43 12.14 2.37 45.58
N SER A 44 12.78 1.62 46.48
CA SER A 44 13.23 0.22 46.37
C SER A 44 14.32 -0.13 45.32
N PRO A 45 15.34 -0.94 45.70
CA PRO A 45 16.38 -1.43 44.77
C PRO A 45 15.85 -2.29 43.60
N CYS A 46 14.58 -2.68 43.60
CA CYS A 46 14.00 -3.58 42.61
C CYS A 46 13.67 -2.91 41.25
N LEU A 47 13.78 -1.58 41.13
CA LEU A 47 13.53 -0.86 39.87
C LEU A 47 14.78 -0.56 39.03
N GLN A 48 15.99 -0.96 39.47
CA GLN A 48 17.21 -0.71 38.69
C GLN A 48 17.39 -1.67 37.50
N THR A 49 16.64 -2.77 37.43
CA THR A 49 16.77 -3.76 36.35
C THR A 49 15.86 -3.51 35.14
N LEU A 50 15.13 -2.39 35.12
CA LEU A 50 14.17 -2.05 34.05
C LEU A 50 14.57 -0.79 33.25
N THR A 51 15.84 -0.36 33.33
CA THR A 51 16.31 0.86 32.66
C THR A 51 17.32 0.63 31.54
N THR A 52 17.39 -0.57 30.96
CA THR A 52 18.30 -0.82 29.82
C THR A 52 17.65 -0.84 28.44
N HIS A 53 16.32 -0.87 28.28
CA HIS A 53 15.66 -0.90 26.95
C HIS A 53 14.48 0.06 26.81
N LEU A 54 14.65 1.31 27.23
CA LEU A 54 13.85 2.42 26.72
C LEU A 54 14.76 3.30 25.89
N LYS A 55 14.89 2.98 24.60
CA LYS A 55 15.34 3.97 23.63
C LYS A 55 14.31 5.10 23.70
N TYR A 56 14.70 6.23 24.27
CA TYR A 56 13.98 7.48 24.05
C TYR A 56 13.90 7.68 22.54
N TYR A 57 12.71 7.43 21.98
CA TYR A 57 12.40 7.86 20.63
C TYR A 57 12.19 9.37 20.72
N SER A 58 13.28 10.12 20.59
CA SER A 58 13.17 11.52 20.19
C SER A 58 12.54 11.51 18.80
N PRO A 59 11.37 12.15 18.58
CA PRO A 59 10.92 12.36 17.22
C PRO A 59 12.06 13.08 16.49
N PRO A 60 12.43 12.65 15.27
CA PRO A 60 13.40 13.41 14.50
C PRO A 60 12.90 14.86 14.47
N THR A 61 13.82 15.81 14.72
CA THR A 61 13.59 17.19 14.29
C THR A 61 13.16 17.13 12.83
N PRO A 62 12.23 17.98 12.35
CA PRO A 62 11.85 18.01 10.94
C PRO A 62 13.07 18.49 10.14
N SER A 63 14.03 17.59 9.92
CA SER A 63 14.87 17.62 8.75
C SER A 63 13.91 17.61 7.58
N GLU A 64 14.19 18.39 6.56
CA GLU A 64 13.59 18.33 5.23
C GLU A 64 13.67 16.87 4.71
N SER A 65 12.81 15.98 5.20
CA SER A 65 12.86 14.56 4.91
C SER A 65 12.29 14.42 3.52
N LYS A 66 13.17 14.46 2.54
CA LYS A 66 12.87 14.13 1.16
C LYS A 66 12.06 12.83 1.14
N MET A 67 10.91 12.86 0.48
CA MET A 67 10.09 11.66 0.25
C MET A 67 10.98 10.51 -0.22
N PRO A 68 11.00 9.35 0.47
CA PRO A 68 11.88 8.22 0.13
C PRO A 68 11.58 7.57 -1.23
N TRP A 69 10.45 7.93 -1.83
CA TRP A 69 9.99 7.40 -3.11
C TRP A 69 10.35 8.37 -4.24
N ASP A 70 10.87 7.82 -5.33
CA ASP A 70 11.22 8.59 -6.52
C ASP A 70 9.99 9.25 -7.15
N ILE A 71 10.21 10.41 -7.77
CA ILE A 71 9.24 11.04 -8.65
C ILE A 71 9.43 10.46 -10.06
N ILE A 72 8.38 9.84 -10.60
CA ILE A 72 8.41 9.15 -11.89
C ILE A 72 7.88 10.09 -12.97
N LYS A 73 8.61 10.22 -14.08
CA LYS A 73 8.22 11.05 -15.22
C LYS A 73 7.36 10.27 -16.21
N PHE A 74 6.31 10.90 -16.70
CA PHE A 74 5.49 10.38 -17.79
C PHE A 74 6.03 10.77 -19.16
N ASN A 75 5.51 10.10 -20.20
CA ASN A 75 5.79 10.45 -21.60
C ASN A 75 5.23 11.82 -22.03
N ASP A 76 4.34 12.43 -21.23
CA ASP A 76 3.76 13.74 -21.49
C ASP A 76 4.45 14.89 -20.76
N GLY A 77 5.56 14.61 -20.06
CA GLY A 77 6.36 15.59 -19.32
C GLY A 77 5.87 15.89 -17.90
N ASN A 78 4.67 15.44 -17.52
CA ASN A 78 4.22 15.49 -16.13
C ASN A 78 4.93 14.40 -15.31
N GLN A 79 4.70 14.41 -14.00
CA GLN A 79 5.35 13.49 -13.07
C GLN A 79 4.42 13.07 -11.94
N ILE A 80 4.66 11.88 -11.37
CA ILE A 80 3.87 11.29 -10.29
C ILE A 80 4.77 10.83 -9.13
N PRO A 81 4.31 10.91 -7.87
CA PRO A 81 4.97 10.23 -6.76
C PRO A 81 5.05 8.71 -6.99
N GLY A 82 6.18 8.10 -6.66
CA GLY A 82 6.40 6.65 -6.86
C GLY A 82 5.53 5.75 -5.97
N ILE A 83 4.81 6.31 -5.00
CA ILE A 83 3.84 5.61 -4.17
C ILE A 83 2.57 6.45 -3.99
N GLY A 84 1.42 5.78 -4.01
CA GLY A 84 0.10 6.37 -3.74
C GLY A 84 -0.74 5.57 -2.76
N PHE A 85 -1.66 6.28 -2.11
CA PHE A 85 -2.67 5.72 -1.21
C PHE A 85 -3.98 5.45 -1.98
N GLY A 86 -4.37 4.18 -2.06
CA GLY A 86 -5.60 3.75 -2.75
C GLY A 86 -6.82 3.71 -1.84
N THR A 87 -7.95 4.24 -2.29
CA THR A 87 -9.21 4.26 -1.52
C THR A 87 -10.15 3.08 -1.81
N TRP A 88 -9.72 2.13 -2.64
CA TRP A 88 -10.52 0.95 -2.98
C TRP A 88 -10.87 0.12 -1.74
N LYS A 89 -12.15 -0.29 -1.64
CA LYS A 89 -12.75 -1.04 -0.52
C LYS A 89 -12.79 -0.31 0.83
N ILE A 90 -12.41 0.96 0.90
CA ILE A 90 -12.68 1.76 2.09
C ILE A 90 -14.18 2.11 2.09
N PRO A 91 -14.93 1.85 3.19
CA PRO A 91 -16.33 2.20 3.25
C PRO A 91 -16.59 3.69 3.06
N VAL A 92 -17.68 4.02 2.35
CA VAL A 92 -18.21 5.39 2.21
C VAL A 92 -18.53 5.97 3.61
N GLY A 93 -18.37 7.28 3.77
CA GLY A 93 -18.49 7.99 5.05
C GLY A 93 -17.17 8.22 5.77
N ASP A 94 -17.25 8.57 7.06
CA ASP A 94 -16.13 9.08 7.87
C ASP A 94 -14.88 8.19 7.85
N THR A 95 -15.04 6.87 7.69
CA THR A 95 -13.91 5.95 7.57
C THR A 95 -13.01 6.24 6.36
N THR A 96 -13.55 6.71 5.23
CA THR A 96 -12.73 7.15 4.10
C THR A 96 -12.01 8.46 4.42
N VAL A 97 -12.70 9.42 5.05
CA VAL A 97 -12.10 10.70 5.46
C VAL A 97 -10.90 10.45 6.38
N ASP A 98 -11.11 9.69 7.45
CA ASP A 98 -10.09 9.38 8.46
C ASP A 98 -8.87 8.67 7.86
N GLN A 99 -9.08 7.74 6.92
CA GLN A 99 -7.96 6.99 6.34
C GLN A 99 -7.17 7.80 5.31
N VAL A 100 -7.83 8.65 4.53
CA VAL A 100 -7.14 9.57 3.61
C VAL A 100 -6.39 10.64 4.41
N ASP A 101 -7.01 11.23 5.44
CA ASP A 101 -6.35 12.16 6.35
C ASP A 101 -5.12 11.53 7.03
N GLN A 102 -5.25 10.31 7.54
CA GLN A 102 -4.13 9.59 8.14
C GLN A 102 -2.99 9.36 7.13
N ALA A 103 -3.31 9.04 5.87
CA ALA A 103 -2.30 8.85 4.83
C ALA A 103 -1.57 10.17 4.51
N ILE A 104 -2.30 11.26 4.33
CA ILE A 104 -1.73 12.59 4.09
C ILE A 104 -0.86 13.01 5.28
N SER A 105 -1.36 12.83 6.51
CA SER A 105 -0.69 13.20 7.76
C SER A 105 0.65 12.48 7.98
N VAL A 106 0.84 11.27 7.43
CA VAL A 106 2.15 10.59 7.49
C VAL A 106 3.07 10.91 6.31
N GLY A 107 2.56 11.62 5.30
CA GLY A 107 3.35 12.12 4.18
C GLY A 107 2.91 11.64 2.80
N PHE A 108 1.86 10.84 2.64
CA PHE A 108 1.37 10.50 1.29
C PHE A 108 0.86 11.76 0.59
N ASN A 109 1.34 12.00 -0.62
CA ASN A 109 0.93 13.10 -1.47
C ASN A 109 0.37 12.62 -2.82
N HIS A 110 0.03 11.34 -2.94
CA HIS A 110 -0.68 10.77 -4.08
C HIS A 110 -1.88 9.97 -3.58
N ILE A 111 -3.09 10.40 -3.95
CA ILE A 111 -4.36 9.73 -3.63
C ILE A 111 -4.94 9.11 -4.90
N ASP A 112 -5.13 7.79 -4.89
CA ASP A 112 -5.78 7.03 -5.96
C ASP A 112 -7.20 6.64 -5.54
N THR A 113 -8.20 7.12 -6.28
CA THR A 113 -9.61 6.80 -6.10
C THR A 113 -10.25 6.40 -7.43
N ALA A 114 -11.57 6.18 -7.46
CA ALA A 114 -12.34 5.99 -8.67
C ALA A 114 -13.82 6.30 -8.42
N GLN A 115 -14.53 6.72 -9.46
CA GLN A 115 -15.98 6.88 -9.41
C GLN A 115 -16.70 5.61 -8.93
N ALA A 116 -16.24 4.43 -9.36
CA ALA A 116 -16.81 3.15 -8.95
C ALA A 116 -16.74 2.90 -7.43
N TYR A 117 -15.82 3.54 -6.72
CA TYR A 117 -15.64 3.35 -5.28
C TYR A 117 -16.65 4.16 -4.47
N ARG A 118 -17.29 5.16 -5.11
CA ARG A 118 -18.34 6.02 -4.52
C ARG A 118 -17.89 6.75 -3.26
N ASN A 119 -16.58 7.00 -3.13
CA ASN A 119 -15.98 7.66 -1.98
C ASN A 119 -15.07 8.85 -2.39
N GLU A 120 -15.31 9.41 -3.59
CA GLU A 120 -14.60 10.60 -4.09
C GLU A 120 -14.94 11.84 -3.25
N GLU A 121 -16.17 11.94 -2.73
CA GLU A 121 -16.60 13.06 -1.88
C GLU A 121 -15.83 13.07 -0.56
N GLU A 122 -15.71 11.92 0.09
CA GLU A 122 -14.95 11.77 1.33
C GLU A 122 -13.45 11.96 1.13
N ALA A 123 -12.89 11.45 0.03
CA ALA A 123 -11.50 11.71 -0.32
C ALA A 123 -11.27 13.22 -0.55
N GLY A 124 -12.16 13.89 -1.29
CA GLY A 124 -12.11 15.33 -1.51
C GLY A 124 -12.18 16.14 -0.21
N LYS A 125 -13.06 15.73 0.71
CA LYS A 125 -13.16 16.33 2.04
C LYS A 125 -11.85 16.23 2.82
N ALA A 126 -11.24 15.05 2.92
CA ALA A 126 -9.96 14.88 3.62
C ALA A 126 -8.83 15.70 2.97
N ILE A 127 -8.78 15.76 1.63
CA ILE A 127 -7.81 16.58 0.91
C ILE A 127 -7.99 18.06 1.23
N HIS A 128 -9.24 18.56 1.25
CA HIS A 128 -9.52 19.94 1.61
C HIS A 128 -9.16 20.26 3.06
N GLU A 129 -9.51 19.37 3.99
CA GLU A 129 -9.25 19.51 5.43
C GLU A 129 -7.76 19.44 5.78
N SER A 130 -6.94 18.78 4.94
CA SER A 130 -5.48 18.72 5.11
C SER A 130 -4.78 20.08 5.03
N GLY A 131 -5.40 21.06 4.37
CA GLY A 131 -4.82 22.40 4.16
C GLY A 131 -3.65 22.45 3.18
N LEU A 132 -3.29 21.33 2.52
CA LEU A 132 -2.28 21.31 1.47
C LEU A 132 -2.71 22.16 0.27
N LYS A 133 -1.75 22.78 -0.40
CA LYS A 133 -2.03 23.42 -1.68
C LYS A 133 -2.38 22.36 -2.71
N ARG A 134 -3.21 22.73 -3.68
CA ARG A 134 -3.66 21.79 -4.72
C ARG A 134 -2.49 21.19 -5.51
N ASP A 135 -1.41 21.91 -5.73
CA ASP A 135 -0.21 21.45 -6.44
C ASP A 135 0.76 20.63 -5.57
N GLU A 136 0.50 20.50 -4.27
CA GLU A 136 1.26 19.65 -3.33
C GLU A 136 0.68 18.23 -3.21
N ILE A 137 -0.48 17.97 -3.83
CA ILE A 137 -1.16 16.67 -3.82
C ILE A 137 -1.51 16.20 -5.23
N PHE A 138 -1.14 14.97 -5.56
CA PHE A 138 -1.44 14.30 -6.81
C PHE A 138 -2.72 13.46 -6.66
N ILE A 139 -3.72 13.69 -7.50
CA ILE A 139 -4.99 12.98 -7.46
C ILE A 139 -5.17 12.16 -8.74
N THR A 140 -5.31 10.84 -8.54
CA THR A 140 -5.76 9.91 -9.58
C THR A 140 -7.22 9.55 -9.35
N THR A 141 -8.06 9.67 -10.38
CA THR A 141 -9.40 9.04 -10.40
C THR A 141 -9.69 8.39 -11.76
N LYS A 142 -10.80 7.65 -11.88
CA LYS A 142 -11.04 6.72 -12.98
C LYS A 142 -12.47 6.79 -13.50
N TYR A 143 -12.58 6.95 -14.83
CA TYR A 143 -13.84 6.77 -15.54
C TYR A 143 -14.34 5.35 -15.36
N SER A 144 -15.52 5.21 -14.76
CA SER A 144 -16.10 3.91 -14.40
C SER A 144 -17.41 3.57 -15.11
N GLY A 145 -17.90 4.45 -16.00
CA GLY A 145 -19.23 4.30 -16.62
C GLY A 145 -20.37 4.22 -15.60
N LEU A 146 -20.18 4.80 -14.41
CA LEU A 146 -21.10 4.68 -13.29
C LEU A 146 -22.47 5.23 -13.70
N ASN A 147 -23.53 4.45 -13.47
CA ASN A 147 -24.90 4.77 -13.86
C ASN A 147 -25.10 5.00 -15.38
N GLY A 148 -24.21 4.44 -16.23
CA GLY A 148 -24.28 4.60 -17.69
C GLY A 148 -23.87 5.99 -18.18
N LEU A 149 -23.22 6.79 -17.34
CA LEU A 149 -22.77 8.14 -17.71
C LEU A 149 -21.58 8.08 -18.67
N ASP A 150 -21.53 9.03 -19.59
CA ASP A 150 -20.41 9.24 -20.50
C ASP A 150 -19.18 9.81 -19.77
N ILE A 151 -18.05 9.87 -20.49
CA ILE A 151 -16.76 10.34 -19.96
C ILE A 151 -16.83 11.82 -19.56
N GLU A 152 -17.50 12.66 -20.34
CA GLU A 152 -17.56 14.11 -20.08
C GLU A 152 -18.35 14.45 -18.82
N THR A 153 -19.53 13.84 -18.66
CA THR A 153 -20.34 13.99 -17.44
C THR A 153 -19.63 13.39 -16.24
N SER A 154 -18.95 12.26 -16.45
CA SER A 154 -18.21 11.56 -15.41
C SER A 154 -17.08 12.40 -14.83
N ILE A 155 -16.23 13.01 -15.66
CA ILE A 155 -15.13 13.84 -15.14
C ILE A 155 -15.67 15.07 -14.40
N LYS A 156 -16.76 15.70 -14.88
CA LYS A 156 -17.39 16.84 -14.20
C LYS A 156 -17.90 16.45 -12.80
N ASN A 157 -18.49 15.26 -12.68
CA ASN A 157 -18.90 14.72 -11.38
C ASN A 157 -17.71 14.43 -10.48
N SER A 158 -16.64 13.80 -10.99
CA SER A 158 -15.43 13.55 -10.19
C SER A 158 -14.80 14.84 -9.68
N LEU A 159 -14.66 15.87 -10.54
CA LEU A 159 -14.16 17.19 -10.16
C LEU A 159 -15.01 17.83 -9.04
N LYS A 160 -16.33 17.75 -9.18
CA LYS A 160 -17.28 18.24 -8.16
C LYS A 160 -17.14 17.48 -6.85
N ASN A 161 -17.16 16.15 -6.88
CA ASN A 161 -17.10 15.30 -5.69
C ASN A 161 -15.78 15.53 -4.95
N LEU A 162 -14.66 15.55 -5.67
CA LEU A 162 -13.35 15.81 -5.09
C LEU A 162 -13.14 17.27 -4.66
N GLY A 163 -14.01 18.20 -5.10
CA GLY A 163 -13.88 19.63 -4.79
C GLY A 163 -12.67 20.30 -5.45
N VAL A 164 -12.26 19.85 -6.64
CA VAL A 164 -11.04 20.33 -7.32
C VAL A 164 -11.32 20.84 -8.73
N GLN A 165 -10.45 21.73 -9.22
CA GLN A 165 -10.58 22.32 -10.57
C GLN A 165 -9.97 21.46 -11.67
N TYR A 166 -9.04 20.58 -11.33
CA TYR A 166 -8.41 19.63 -12.26
C TYR A 166 -8.04 18.32 -11.55
N ILE A 167 -7.89 17.25 -12.31
CA ILE A 167 -7.33 15.96 -11.88
C ILE A 167 -5.91 15.80 -12.43
N ASP A 168 -4.98 15.23 -11.65
CA ASP A 168 -3.61 15.03 -12.12
C ASP A 168 -3.55 13.86 -13.12
N LEU A 169 -4.18 12.74 -12.80
CA LEU A 169 -4.27 11.57 -13.68
C LEU A 169 -5.70 11.03 -13.77
N TYR A 170 -6.26 10.96 -14.98
CA TYR A 170 -7.57 10.35 -15.21
C TYR A 170 -7.47 9.10 -16.06
N LEU A 171 -8.00 7.99 -15.56
CA LEU A 171 -7.86 6.66 -16.17
C LEU A 171 -9.19 6.14 -16.74
N ILE A 172 -9.16 5.46 -17.88
CA ILE A 172 -10.23 4.51 -18.22
C ILE A 172 -10.05 3.28 -17.33
N HIS A 173 -10.98 3.02 -16.41
CA HIS A 173 -10.79 2.04 -15.33
C HIS A 173 -10.67 0.58 -15.83
N HIS A 174 -11.25 0.25 -16.98
CA HIS A 174 -11.16 -1.07 -17.58
C HIS A 174 -11.49 -0.97 -19.08
N PRO A 175 -10.86 -1.75 -19.99
CA PRO A 175 -11.12 -1.66 -21.43
C PRO A 175 -12.60 -1.86 -21.79
N ARG A 176 -13.31 -2.76 -21.10
CA ARG A 176 -14.77 -2.97 -21.23
C ARG A 176 -15.65 -1.73 -21.05
N LEU A 177 -15.14 -0.66 -20.44
CA LEU A 177 -15.87 0.59 -20.23
C LEU A 177 -15.68 1.58 -21.38
N ALA A 178 -14.77 1.30 -22.32
CA ALA A 178 -14.58 2.11 -23.51
C ALA A 178 -15.72 1.85 -24.50
N VAL A 179 -16.74 2.70 -24.44
CA VAL A 179 -17.95 2.62 -25.28
C VAL A 179 -18.00 3.82 -26.22
N PRO A 180 -18.34 3.64 -27.52
CA PRO A 180 -18.64 2.38 -28.20
C PRO A 180 -17.42 1.49 -28.44
N ASP A 181 -16.21 2.06 -28.41
CA ASP A 181 -14.95 1.37 -28.63
C ASP A 181 -13.77 2.12 -27.99
N ILE A 182 -12.60 1.47 -27.93
CA ILE A 182 -11.36 2.04 -27.36
C ILE A 182 -10.92 3.33 -28.06
N PRO A 183 -10.80 3.40 -29.40
CA PRO A 183 -10.45 4.63 -30.11
C PRO A 183 -11.36 5.82 -29.78
N THR A 184 -12.67 5.60 -29.73
CA THR A 184 -13.66 6.65 -29.49
C THR A 184 -13.60 7.14 -28.05
N ALA A 185 -13.53 6.23 -27.08
CA ALA A 185 -13.37 6.60 -25.66
C ALA A 185 -12.04 7.33 -25.43
N TRP A 186 -10.95 6.87 -26.04
CA TRP A 186 -9.64 7.50 -25.91
C TRP A 186 -9.63 8.93 -26.46
N ARG A 187 -10.25 9.16 -27.63
CA ARG A 187 -10.41 10.50 -28.20
C ARG A 187 -11.17 11.45 -27.26
N GLN A 188 -12.13 10.95 -26.49
CA GLN A 188 -12.81 11.76 -25.47
C GLN A 188 -11.85 12.12 -24.32
N MET A 189 -11.03 11.17 -23.84
CA MET A 189 -9.99 11.41 -22.83
C MET A 189 -8.99 12.48 -23.31
N GLU A 190 -8.55 12.42 -24.57
CA GLU A 190 -7.68 13.44 -25.19
C GLU A 190 -8.35 14.82 -25.17
N GLY A 191 -9.66 14.87 -25.46
CA GLY A 191 -10.46 16.08 -25.35
C GLY A 191 -10.45 16.68 -23.94
N LEU A 192 -10.57 15.84 -22.90
CA LEU A 192 -10.52 16.29 -21.50
C LEU A 192 -9.17 16.93 -21.14
N LYS A 193 -8.08 16.34 -21.61
CA LYS A 193 -6.72 16.87 -21.40
C LYS A 193 -6.54 18.21 -22.10
N ASN A 194 -6.96 18.31 -23.37
CA ASN A 194 -6.91 19.55 -24.13
C ASN A 194 -7.78 20.66 -23.51
N ALA A 195 -8.89 20.30 -22.86
CA ALA A 195 -9.74 21.23 -22.11
C ALA A 195 -9.16 21.66 -20.75
N GLY A 196 -8.04 21.08 -20.31
CA GLY A 196 -7.39 21.40 -19.04
C GLY A 196 -8.05 20.81 -17.79
N LEU A 197 -9.05 19.93 -17.96
CA LEU A 197 -9.74 19.26 -16.85
C LEU A 197 -8.87 18.20 -16.18
N VAL A 198 -7.91 17.65 -16.94
CA VAL A 198 -6.98 16.61 -16.49
C VAL A 198 -5.57 16.94 -16.99
N LYS A 199 -4.54 16.69 -16.19
CA LYS A 199 -3.13 16.96 -16.58
C LYS A 199 -2.56 15.82 -17.44
N SER A 200 -2.78 14.59 -16.99
CA SER A 200 -2.41 13.36 -17.68
C SER A 200 -3.62 12.44 -17.83
N ILE A 201 -3.61 11.64 -18.89
CA ILE A 201 -4.62 10.62 -19.16
C ILE A 201 -3.95 9.26 -19.29
N GLY A 202 -4.64 8.23 -18.83
CA GLY A 202 -4.14 6.87 -18.88
C GLY A 202 -5.24 5.83 -18.92
N ILE A 203 -4.85 4.59 -18.72
CA ILE A 203 -5.69 3.41 -18.80
C ILE A 203 -5.45 2.51 -17.59
N SER A 204 -6.37 1.58 -17.32
CA SER A 204 -6.20 0.58 -16.28
C SER A 204 -6.75 -0.76 -16.73
N ASN A 205 -6.02 -1.83 -16.44
CA ASN A 205 -6.36 -3.21 -16.82
C ASN A 205 -6.37 -3.45 -18.34
N PHE A 206 -5.60 -2.69 -19.10
CA PHE A 206 -5.45 -2.90 -20.55
C PHE A 206 -4.33 -3.92 -20.80
N GLU A 207 -4.61 -4.92 -21.63
CA GLU A 207 -3.64 -5.89 -22.15
C GLU A 207 -3.05 -5.40 -23.49
N ILE A 208 -1.99 -6.04 -23.98
CA ILE A 208 -1.24 -5.63 -25.19
C ILE A 208 -2.18 -5.33 -26.38
N GLU A 209 -3.11 -6.23 -26.68
CA GLU A 209 -4.07 -6.07 -27.79
C GLU A 209 -4.97 -4.82 -27.65
N HIS A 210 -5.32 -4.45 -26.42
CA HIS A 210 -6.11 -3.25 -26.14
C HIS A 210 -5.26 -1.99 -26.32
N VAL A 211 -3.99 -2.04 -25.90
CA VAL A 211 -3.05 -0.93 -26.07
C VAL A 211 -2.71 -0.72 -27.55
N ASP A 212 -2.48 -1.78 -28.32
CA ASP A 212 -2.28 -1.68 -29.77
C ASP A 212 -3.48 -1.03 -30.46
N THR A 213 -4.70 -1.46 -30.10
CA THR A 213 -5.94 -0.88 -30.63
C THR A 213 -6.07 0.61 -30.31
N LEU A 214 -5.71 1.01 -29.09
CA LEU A 214 -5.69 2.41 -28.66
C LEU A 214 -4.66 3.21 -29.49
N LEU A 215 -3.42 2.73 -29.54
CA LEU A 215 -2.29 3.43 -30.15
C LEU A 215 -2.44 3.58 -31.66
N ALA A 216 -3.21 2.71 -32.33
CA ALA A 216 -3.48 2.81 -33.76
C ALA A 216 -4.15 4.13 -34.17
N SER A 217 -4.80 4.83 -33.23
CA SER A 217 -5.51 6.10 -33.50
C SER A 217 -5.22 7.23 -32.51
N ALA A 218 -4.47 6.94 -31.44
CA ALA A 218 -4.15 7.90 -30.40
C ALA A 218 -3.24 9.03 -30.92
N LYS A 219 -3.60 10.26 -30.58
CA LYS A 219 -2.75 11.45 -30.72
C LYS A 219 -1.90 11.67 -29.47
N ILE A 220 -2.40 11.25 -28.32
CA ILE A 220 -1.71 11.29 -27.03
C ILE A 220 -1.53 9.85 -26.56
N VAL A 221 -0.28 9.42 -26.39
CA VAL A 221 0.04 8.12 -25.79
C VAL A 221 -0.41 8.15 -24.32
N PRO A 222 -1.05 7.08 -23.80
CA PRO A 222 -1.43 7.04 -22.38
C PRO A 222 -0.19 7.20 -21.50
N ALA A 223 -0.27 8.04 -20.47
CA ALA A 223 0.83 8.24 -19.53
C ALA A 223 1.06 6.98 -18.67
N VAL A 224 -0.03 6.30 -18.32
CA VAL A 224 -0.05 5.19 -17.36
C VAL A 224 -0.94 4.04 -17.85
N ASN A 225 -0.55 2.80 -17.56
CA ASN A 225 -1.44 1.65 -17.46
C ASN A 225 -1.42 1.07 -16.03
N GLN A 226 -2.49 1.28 -15.27
CA GLN A 226 -2.61 0.79 -13.89
C GLN A 226 -3.11 -0.66 -13.87
N ILE A 227 -2.32 -1.61 -13.36
CA ILE A 227 -2.54 -3.05 -13.47
C ILE A 227 -2.31 -3.80 -12.16
N ILE A 228 -2.87 -5.02 -12.07
CA ILE A 228 -2.53 -5.93 -10.96
C ILE A 228 -1.09 -6.39 -11.11
N LEU A 229 -0.26 -6.07 -10.11
CA LEU A 229 1.13 -6.47 -10.11
C LEU A 229 1.60 -6.84 -8.71
N HIS A 230 1.91 -8.12 -8.55
CA HIS A 230 2.50 -8.74 -7.37
C HIS A 230 3.25 -10.01 -7.82
N PRO A 231 4.12 -10.62 -7.00
CA PRO A 231 4.92 -11.78 -7.39
C PRO A 231 4.13 -12.93 -8.06
N TYR A 232 2.95 -13.30 -7.55
CA TYR A 232 2.12 -14.34 -8.17
C TYR A 232 1.50 -13.97 -9.53
N ALA A 233 1.42 -12.68 -9.88
CA ALA A 233 0.94 -12.20 -11.17
C ALA A 233 2.07 -11.87 -12.15
N TYR A 234 3.29 -11.62 -11.64
CA TYR A 234 4.42 -11.09 -12.40
C TYR A 234 4.73 -11.90 -13.66
N LYS A 235 4.85 -13.23 -13.56
CA LYS A 235 5.17 -14.09 -14.71
C LYS A 235 4.20 -13.90 -15.89
N ARG A 236 2.91 -13.68 -15.61
CA ARG A 236 1.89 -13.44 -16.64
C ARG A 236 1.97 -11.99 -17.16
N GLN A 237 2.24 -11.03 -16.27
CA GLN A 237 2.31 -9.62 -16.62
C GLN A 237 3.61 -9.20 -17.33
N ALA A 238 4.69 -9.98 -17.19
CA ALA A 238 6.02 -9.58 -17.68
C ALA A 238 6.05 -9.15 -19.17
N PRO A 239 5.39 -9.86 -20.12
CA PRO A 239 5.33 -9.40 -21.50
C PRO A 239 4.61 -8.05 -21.67
N LEU A 240 3.55 -7.79 -20.89
CA LEU A 240 2.86 -6.51 -20.90
C LEU A 240 3.77 -5.40 -20.34
N LEU A 241 4.51 -5.64 -19.26
CA LEU A 241 5.41 -4.66 -18.67
C LEU A 241 6.53 -4.24 -19.64
N GLU A 242 7.13 -5.21 -20.33
CA GLU A 242 8.14 -4.96 -21.37
C GLU A 242 7.55 -4.12 -22.51
N TYR A 243 6.38 -4.53 -23.02
CA TYR A 243 5.67 -3.78 -24.06
C TYR A 243 5.33 -2.34 -23.63
N LEU A 244 4.85 -2.13 -22.40
CA LEU A 244 4.54 -0.78 -21.89
C LEU A 244 5.80 0.09 -21.79
N ASN A 245 6.91 -0.48 -21.32
CA ASN A 245 8.19 0.22 -21.26
C ASN A 245 8.67 0.65 -22.65
N GLU A 246 8.59 -0.22 -23.66
CA GLU A 246 8.93 0.11 -25.05
C GLU A 246 8.11 1.28 -25.61
N LYS A 247 6.87 1.44 -25.16
CA LYS A 247 5.98 2.55 -25.55
C LYS A 247 6.14 3.79 -24.66
N GLY A 248 7.01 3.75 -23.65
CA GLY A 248 7.15 4.82 -22.65
C GLY A 248 5.89 5.03 -21.81
N ILE A 249 5.11 3.97 -21.57
CA ILE A 249 3.91 4.00 -20.73
C ILE A 249 4.30 3.49 -19.34
N VAL A 250 4.11 4.32 -18.30
CA VAL A 250 4.38 3.93 -16.92
C VAL A 250 3.34 2.90 -16.47
N TYR A 251 3.73 1.90 -15.67
CA TYR A 251 2.77 1.01 -15.02
C TYR A 251 2.65 1.30 -13.53
N GLU A 252 1.40 1.42 -13.08
CA GLU A 252 1.04 1.52 -11.67
C GLU A 252 0.61 0.14 -11.17
N ALA A 253 1.23 -0.33 -10.10
CA ALA A 253 0.96 -1.61 -9.46
C ALA A 253 -0.10 -1.47 -8.37
N TYR A 254 -1.33 -1.94 -8.63
CA TYR A 254 -2.30 -2.13 -7.55
C TYR A 254 -2.20 -3.54 -6.95
N SER A 255 -2.59 -3.63 -5.67
CA SER A 255 -2.58 -4.86 -4.88
C SER A 255 -1.22 -5.60 -4.79
N PRO A 256 -0.08 -4.89 -4.61
CA PRO A 256 1.24 -5.52 -4.49
C PRO A 256 1.36 -6.47 -3.29
N LEU A 257 0.57 -6.24 -2.24
CA LEU A 257 0.61 -6.97 -0.97
C LEU A 257 -0.25 -8.25 -0.93
N ILE A 258 -0.91 -8.63 -2.03
CA ILE A 258 -1.71 -9.87 -2.11
C ILE A 258 -0.98 -11.10 -1.55
N PRO A 259 0.32 -11.32 -1.82
CA PRO A 259 1.00 -12.53 -1.35
C PRO A 259 0.96 -12.71 0.17
N VAL A 260 1.13 -11.65 0.95
CA VAL A 260 1.23 -11.73 2.42
C VAL A 260 -0.11 -11.43 3.11
N THR A 261 -1.01 -10.69 2.44
CA THR A 261 -2.32 -10.35 3.01
C THR A 261 -3.44 -11.35 2.69
N GLN A 262 -3.41 -11.97 1.50
CA GLN A 262 -4.46 -12.89 1.04
C GLN A 262 -3.97 -14.34 0.91
N PHE A 263 -2.66 -14.55 0.68
CA PHE A 263 -2.08 -15.89 0.52
C PHE A 263 -0.89 -16.16 1.47
N PRO A 264 -1.02 -15.86 2.78
CA PRO A 264 0.07 -16.09 3.74
C PRO A 264 0.45 -17.58 3.77
N GLY A 265 1.75 -17.86 3.93
CA GLY A 265 2.30 -19.21 3.88
C GLY A 265 2.50 -19.75 2.47
N GLY A 266 2.29 -18.92 1.44
CA GLY A 266 2.57 -19.29 0.06
C GLY A 266 4.08 -19.30 -0.27
N PRO A 267 4.47 -19.71 -1.49
CA PRO A 267 5.88 -19.83 -1.87
C PRO A 267 6.70 -18.55 -1.72
N VAL A 268 6.06 -17.39 -1.86
CA VAL A 268 6.70 -16.05 -1.80
C VAL A 268 7.13 -15.68 -0.37
N ASP A 269 6.51 -16.23 0.66
CA ASP A 269 6.85 -15.92 2.07
C ASP A 269 8.33 -16.16 2.38
N LYS A 270 8.90 -17.28 1.90
CA LYS A 270 10.27 -17.66 2.26
C LYS A 270 11.31 -16.65 1.76
N PRO A 271 11.37 -16.29 0.46
CA PRO A 271 12.31 -15.27 0.00
C PRO A 271 12.01 -13.88 0.55
N VAL A 272 10.72 -13.51 0.75
CA VAL A 272 10.36 -12.23 1.38
C VAL A 272 10.88 -12.13 2.80
N LYS A 273 10.67 -13.16 3.63
CA LYS A 273 11.17 -13.20 5.02
C LYS A 273 12.69 -13.17 5.11
N ALA A 274 13.39 -13.76 4.13
CA ALA A 274 14.84 -13.72 4.06
C ALA A 274 15.34 -12.28 3.81
N ALA A 275 14.75 -11.57 2.85
CA ALA A 275 15.07 -10.18 2.56
C ALA A 275 14.68 -9.25 3.72
N ALA A 276 13.50 -9.45 4.31
CA ALA A 276 13.01 -8.73 5.48
C ALA A 276 14.00 -8.80 6.65
N LYS A 277 14.53 -10.00 6.93
CA LYS A 277 15.55 -10.20 7.97
C LYS A 277 16.84 -9.45 7.67
N ARG A 278 17.32 -9.47 6.42
CA ARG A 278 18.57 -8.77 6.03
C ARG A 278 18.42 -7.25 6.15
N LEU A 279 17.27 -6.73 5.73
CA LEU A 279 17.01 -5.29 5.66
C LEU A 279 16.40 -4.71 6.95
N ASN A 280 16.12 -5.55 7.96
CA ASN A 280 15.39 -5.15 9.17
C ASN A 280 14.06 -4.44 8.84
N ALA A 281 13.30 -5.04 7.91
CA ALA A 281 12.03 -4.51 7.40
C ALA A 281 10.91 -5.55 7.56
N THR A 282 9.67 -5.14 7.35
CA THR A 282 8.50 -6.04 7.34
C THR A 282 8.28 -6.68 5.98
N ASP A 283 7.58 -7.81 5.94
CA ASP A 283 7.23 -8.52 4.70
C ASP A 283 6.46 -7.62 3.70
N ASP A 284 5.59 -6.72 4.21
CA ASP A 284 4.86 -5.75 3.39
C ASP A 284 5.82 -4.77 2.71
N GLN A 285 6.77 -4.20 3.46
CA GLN A 285 7.78 -3.27 2.93
C GLN A 285 8.65 -3.91 1.84
N ILE A 286 9.01 -5.19 2.01
CA ILE A 286 9.76 -5.94 1.00
C ILE A 286 8.97 -6.09 -0.31
N LEU A 287 7.67 -6.34 -0.24
CA LEU A 287 6.84 -6.43 -1.45
C LEU A 287 6.65 -5.08 -2.16
N LEU A 288 6.56 -3.98 -1.40
CA LEU A 288 6.55 -2.63 -1.98
C LEU A 288 7.89 -2.31 -2.64
N ALA A 289 9.01 -2.62 -1.99
CA ALA A 289 10.35 -2.46 -2.54
C ALA A 289 10.58 -3.36 -3.78
N TRP A 290 10.00 -4.56 -3.81
CA TRP A 290 10.01 -5.43 -4.99
C TRP A 290 9.24 -4.79 -6.15
N ALA A 291 8.04 -4.25 -5.91
CA ALA A 291 7.26 -3.59 -6.97
C ALA A 291 7.99 -2.35 -7.51
N LYS A 292 8.62 -1.57 -6.63
CA LYS A 292 9.51 -0.46 -6.99
C LYS A 292 10.70 -0.93 -7.84
N ALA A 293 11.37 -2.01 -7.44
CA ALA A 293 12.49 -2.57 -8.20
C ALA A 293 12.06 -3.12 -9.58
N LYS A 294 10.78 -3.45 -9.75
CA LYS A 294 10.19 -3.74 -11.07
C LYS A 294 9.90 -2.48 -11.89
N GLY A 295 10.20 -1.28 -11.39
CA GLY A 295 9.95 0.00 -12.08
C GLY A 295 8.51 0.50 -11.98
N ALA A 296 7.69 -0.08 -11.10
CA ALA A 296 6.29 0.31 -10.96
C ALA A 296 6.13 1.50 -10.01
N VAL A 297 5.17 2.38 -10.32
CA VAL A 297 4.55 3.24 -9.31
C VAL A 297 3.66 2.35 -8.43
N VAL A 298 3.73 2.49 -7.11
CA VAL A 298 3.12 1.53 -6.18
C VAL A 298 1.85 2.09 -5.55
N LEU A 299 0.74 1.36 -5.65
CA LEU A 299 -0.52 1.73 -4.98
C LEU A 299 -0.82 0.77 -3.83
N THR A 300 -0.99 1.32 -2.64
CA THR A 300 -1.23 0.55 -1.41
C THR A 300 -2.24 1.26 -0.50
N SER A 301 -2.70 0.57 0.54
CA SER A 301 -3.56 1.16 1.57
C SER A 301 -3.43 0.44 2.90
N SER A 302 -3.79 1.12 3.97
CA SER A 302 -3.83 0.55 5.32
C SER A 302 -4.61 1.47 6.25
N SER A 303 -5.47 0.89 7.09
CA SER A 303 -6.11 1.60 8.21
C SER A 303 -5.20 1.76 9.43
N LYS A 304 -3.95 1.28 9.39
CA LYS A 304 -2.99 1.34 10.49
C LYS A 304 -1.88 2.33 10.16
N LYS A 305 -1.76 3.40 10.97
CA LYS A 305 -0.76 4.46 10.83
C LYS A 305 0.68 3.93 10.70
N TYR A 306 1.10 3.07 11.64
CA TYR A 306 2.47 2.53 11.65
C TYR A 306 2.84 1.75 10.36
N ARG A 307 1.86 1.14 9.69
CA ARG A 307 2.11 0.49 8.39
C ARG A 307 2.29 1.52 7.29
N LEU A 308 1.52 2.61 7.29
CA LEU A 308 1.67 3.68 6.30
C LEU A 308 3.03 4.37 6.43
N GLU A 309 3.49 4.62 7.66
CA GLU A 309 4.85 5.11 7.94
C GLU A 309 5.89 4.13 7.37
N GLY A 310 5.77 2.84 7.69
CA GLY A 310 6.64 1.81 7.13
C GLY A 310 6.58 1.72 5.59
N TYR A 311 5.43 1.94 4.97
CA TYR A 311 5.28 1.93 3.51
C TYR A 311 6.04 3.09 2.86
N LEU A 312 6.11 4.26 3.51
CA LEU A 312 6.97 5.34 3.06
C LEU A 312 8.45 4.98 3.22
N GLU A 313 8.85 4.40 4.35
CA GLU A 313 10.23 3.92 4.58
C GLU A 313 10.68 2.85 3.57
N ALA A 314 9.75 2.09 2.99
CA ALA A 314 10.07 1.11 1.94
C ALA A 314 10.68 1.74 0.68
N GLY A 315 10.54 3.06 0.50
CA GLY A 315 11.18 3.82 -0.57
C GLY A 315 12.71 3.81 -0.50
N ASP A 316 13.30 3.66 0.69
CA ASP A 316 14.76 3.58 0.85
C ASP A 316 15.31 2.15 0.75
N LEU A 317 14.44 1.14 0.74
CA LEU A 317 14.88 -0.26 0.68
C LEU A 317 15.42 -0.62 -0.70
N VAL A 318 16.60 -1.26 -0.70
CA VAL A 318 17.25 -1.80 -1.90
C VAL A 318 17.36 -3.32 -1.76
N LEU A 319 16.60 -4.03 -2.61
CA LEU A 319 16.71 -5.48 -2.78
C LEU A 319 17.89 -5.78 -3.70
N THR A 320 18.57 -6.88 -3.44
CA THR A 320 19.58 -7.43 -4.35
C THR A 320 18.91 -8.14 -5.52
N ASP A 321 19.64 -8.28 -6.64
CA ASP A 321 19.15 -9.02 -7.81
C ASP A 321 18.76 -10.47 -7.46
N ASP A 322 19.53 -11.12 -6.58
CA ASP A 322 19.25 -12.48 -6.09
C ASP A 322 17.95 -12.55 -5.28
N GLU A 323 17.66 -11.54 -4.46
CA GLU A 323 16.40 -11.48 -3.70
C GLU A 323 15.21 -11.23 -4.62
N ILE A 324 15.33 -10.30 -5.58
CA ILE A 324 14.30 -10.04 -6.58
C ILE A 324 14.02 -11.33 -7.36
N LYS A 325 15.08 -11.98 -7.84
CA LYS A 325 14.98 -13.25 -8.57
C LYS A 325 14.34 -14.34 -7.71
N ALA A 326 14.71 -14.47 -6.44
CA ALA A 326 14.14 -15.47 -5.54
C ALA A 326 12.63 -15.23 -5.31
N ILE A 327 12.20 -13.97 -5.21
CA ILE A 327 10.79 -13.60 -5.10
C ILE A 327 10.05 -13.93 -6.41
N ASP A 328 10.63 -13.63 -7.57
CA ASP A 328 10.04 -13.94 -8.88
C ASP A 328 9.88 -15.46 -9.10
N ASP A 329 10.94 -16.23 -8.83
CA ASP A 329 10.96 -17.68 -8.96
C ASP A 329 9.93 -18.33 -8.01
N ALA A 330 9.74 -17.77 -6.82
CA ALA A 330 8.70 -18.19 -5.90
C ALA A 330 7.30 -17.82 -6.40
N GLY A 331 7.13 -16.60 -6.90
CA GLY A 331 5.88 -16.11 -7.50
C GLY A 331 5.42 -16.97 -8.67
N ALA A 332 6.36 -17.42 -9.51
CA ALA A 332 6.12 -18.28 -10.67
C ALA A 332 5.58 -19.68 -10.30
N LYS A 333 5.75 -20.13 -9.05
CA LYS A 333 5.14 -21.39 -8.56
C LYS A 333 3.63 -21.24 -8.31
N GLY A 334 3.13 -20.00 -8.30
CA GLY A 334 1.74 -19.63 -8.10
C GLY A 334 1.33 -19.67 -6.63
N THR A 335 0.08 -19.26 -6.38
CA THR A 335 -0.54 -19.23 -5.05
C THR A 335 -0.83 -20.60 -4.47
N ARG A 336 -0.33 -21.70 -5.09
CA ARG A 336 -0.72 -23.10 -4.83
C ARG A 336 -1.08 -23.23 -3.37
N ILE A 337 -2.39 -23.18 -3.13
CA ILE A 337 -2.94 -23.51 -1.83
C ILE A 337 -2.26 -24.83 -1.50
N PHE A 338 -1.63 -24.94 -0.34
CA PHE A 338 -1.34 -26.24 0.23
C PHE A 338 -2.71 -26.91 0.41
N THR A 339 -3.22 -27.44 -0.70
CA THR A 339 -4.54 -28.05 -0.77
C THR A 339 -4.52 -29.19 0.20
N ALA A 340 -5.67 -29.55 0.77
CA ALA A 340 -5.80 -30.74 1.61
C ALA A 340 -5.06 -31.96 1.01
N ARG A 341 -5.00 -32.08 -0.32
CA ARG A 341 -4.17 -33.06 -1.05
C ARG A 341 -2.67 -33.05 -0.72
N THR A 342 -2.06 -31.89 -0.53
CA THR A 342 -0.62 -31.78 -0.17
C THR A 342 -0.39 -32.17 1.28
N ILE A 343 -1.29 -31.78 2.17
CA ILE A 343 -1.28 -32.21 3.59
C ILE A 343 -1.49 -33.73 3.67
N VAL A 344 -2.54 -34.25 3.01
CA VAL A 344 -2.84 -35.69 2.93
C VAL A 344 -1.67 -36.48 2.36
N ARG A 345 -1.01 -36.00 1.29
CA ARG A 345 0.18 -36.67 0.73
C ARG A 345 1.36 -36.69 1.71
N ARG A 346 1.58 -35.62 2.46
CA ARG A 346 2.64 -35.57 3.49
C ARG A 346 2.32 -36.47 4.67
N THR A 347 1.09 -36.44 5.18
CA THR A 347 0.64 -37.33 6.26
C THR A 347 0.70 -38.79 5.83
N ALA A 348 0.25 -39.11 4.61
CA ALA A 348 0.36 -40.46 4.06
C ALA A 348 1.82 -40.91 3.91
N ALA A 349 2.72 -40.03 3.46
CA ALA A 349 4.14 -40.36 3.36
C ALA A 349 4.78 -40.60 4.74
N VAL A 350 4.42 -39.82 5.76
CA VAL A 350 4.90 -40.01 7.14
C VAL A 350 4.37 -41.30 7.75
N LEU A 351 3.07 -41.60 7.59
CA LEU A 351 2.46 -42.84 8.06
C LEU A 351 3.07 -44.06 7.35
N PHE A 352 3.33 -43.95 6.05
CA PHE A 352 3.95 -45.01 5.27
C PHE A 352 5.41 -45.26 5.69
N ALA A 353 6.19 -44.20 5.92
CA ALA A 353 7.55 -44.32 6.44
C ALA A 353 7.57 -44.92 7.87
N GLY A 354 6.63 -44.53 8.73
CA GLY A 354 6.46 -45.11 10.06
C GLY A 354 6.09 -46.60 10.02
N ALA A 355 5.19 -46.99 9.12
CA ALA A 355 4.81 -48.40 8.93
C ALA A 355 5.97 -49.25 8.42
N ILE A 356 6.80 -48.73 7.51
CA ILE A 356 8.02 -49.40 7.06
C ILE A 356 9.01 -49.55 8.23
N ALA A 357 9.24 -48.49 9.00
CA ALA A 357 10.16 -48.55 10.14
C ALA A 357 9.70 -49.58 11.18
N LEU A 358 8.40 -49.62 11.51
CA LEU A 358 7.83 -50.62 12.41
C LEU A 358 7.93 -52.05 11.85
N GLY A 359 7.70 -52.23 10.55
CA GLY A 359 7.87 -53.52 9.88
C GLY A 359 9.32 -54.01 9.92
N VAL A 360 10.29 -53.12 9.72
CA VAL A 360 11.72 -53.43 9.82
C VAL A 360 12.12 -53.74 11.26
N CYS A 361 11.67 -52.96 12.24
CA CYS A 361 11.93 -53.27 13.66
C CYS A 361 11.35 -54.62 14.06
N SER A 362 10.13 -54.94 13.63
CA SER A 362 9.49 -56.23 13.89
C SER A 362 10.25 -57.40 13.25
N TYR A 363 10.70 -57.23 11.99
CA TYR A 363 11.51 -58.23 11.29
C TYR A 363 12.87 -58.47 11.98
N LEU A 364 13.45 -57.42 12.57
CA LEU A 364 14.73 -57.48 13.28
C LEU A 364 14.61 -57.83 14.77
N GLY A 365 13.39 -58.07 15.28
CA GLY A 365 13.15 -58.37 16.70
C GLY A 365 13.45 -57.20 17.65
N ILE A 366 13.46 -55.98 17.14
CA ILE A 366 13.69 -54.75 17.93
C ILE A 366 12.34 -54.31 18.49
N ASP A 367 12.21 -54.32 19.82
CA ASP A 367 11.01 -53.88 20.51
C ASP A 367 10.95 -52.34 20.53
N VAL A 368 9.84 -51.77 20.06
CA VAL A 368 9.68 -50.32 19.82
C VAL A 368 8.67 -49.67 20.76
N VAL A 369 8.37 -50.33 21.90
CA VAL A 369 7.45 -49.83 22.94
C VAL A 369 8.09 -48.76 23.81
#